data_AF-A0AAN8GT99-F1
#
_entry.id   AF-A0AAN8GT99-F1
#
_cell.length_a   1.000
_cell.length_b   1.000
_cell.length_c   1.000
_cell.angle_alpha   90.00
_cell.angle_beta   90.00
_cell.angle_gamma   90.00
#
_symmetry.space_group_name_H-M   'P 1'
#
loop_
_entity.id
_entity.type
_entity.pdbx_description
1 polymer ?
#
loop_
_entity_poly.entity_id
_entity_poly.type
_entity_poly.pdbx_seq_one_letter_code
_entity_poly.pdbx_strand_id
1 'polypeptide(L)'
;MYRFNGVDRRLERSMEAVCMVMEGLENYEHKFKYDIVGHSGDGYDIELVRADKVPKNNKERLKVLKTMHAHSQFCMSGDFTLEGTDSSIKELVKEEADEHFVVVLSDANLERYGIRPERFAQVLTSDPQVNAFAIFIGSLGDQAERLQKTLPAGRSFVAMDTKQIPQILQQIFTSTMLSSA
;
A
#
# COMPACT_ATOMS: atom_id res chain seq x y z
N MET A 1 -6.59 13.58 1.43
CA MET A 1 -5.34 13.92 0.70
C MET A 1 -5.56 15.00 -0.36
N TYR A 2 -6.63 14.95 -1.18
CA TYR A 2 -6.87 15.90 -2.28
C TYR A 2 -6.81 17.39 -1.91
N ARG A 3 -7.56 17.82 -0.88
CA ARG A 3 -7.71 19.25 -0.50
C ARG A 3 -6.39 20.00 -0.28
N PHE A 4 -5.36 19.33 0.25
CA PHE A 4 -4.08 19.95 0.59
C PHE A 4 -2.94 19.53 -0.34
N ASN A 5 -3.25 18.80 -1.42
CA ASN A 5 -2.22 18.22 -2.28
C ASN A 5 -1.34 19.28 -2.96
N GLY A 6 -1.87 20.47 -3.25
CA GLY A 6 -1.08 21.59 -3.79
C GLY A 6 -0.02 22.13 -2.82
N VAL A 7 -0.06 21.74 -1.54
CA VAL A 7 0.90 22.14 -0.50
C VAL A 7 1.75 20.95 -0.08
N ASP A 8 1.12 19.83 0.29
CA ASP A 8 1.81 18.70 0.92
C ASP A 8 2.21 17.56 -0.05
N ARG A 9 1.66 17.59 -1.28
CA ARG A 9 1.88 16.62 -2.36
C ARG A 9 1.65 15.16 -1.96
N ARG A 10 0.83 14.89 -0.94
CA ARG A 10 0.60 13.52 -0.44
C ARG A 10 -0.13 12.64 -1.44
N LEU A 11 -1.18 13.16 -2.07
CA LEU A 11 -1.91 12.41 -3.11
C LEU A 11 -1.01 12.14 -4.32
N GLU A 12 -0.18 13.11 -4.70
CA GLU A 12 0.80 12.94 -5.77
C GLU A 12 1.78 11.82 -5.44
N ARG A 13 2.38 11.81 -4.24
CA ARG A 13 3.26 10.72 -3.81
C ARG A 13 2.57 9.35 -3.81
N SER A 14 1.29 9.26 -3.43
CA SER A 14 0.53 8.00 -3.53
C SER A 14 0.33 7.53 -4.97
N MET A 15 0.03 8.45 -5.89
CA MET A 15 -0.10 8.13 -7.31
C MET A 15 1.24 7.74 -7.92
N GLU A 16 2.32 8.45 -7.58
CA GLU A 16 3.69 8.08 -7.98
C GLU A 16 4.06 6.69 -7.46
N ALA A 17 3.79 6.39 -6.18
CA ALA A 17 4.05 5.09 -5.58
C ALA A 17 3.35 3.95 -6.32
N VAL A 18 2.05 4.11 -6.60
CA VAL A 18 1.27 3.14 -7.38
C VAL A 18 1.81 3.01 -8.81
N CYS A 19 2.22 4.11 -9.43
CA CYS A 19 2.87 4.08 -10.74
C CYS A 19 4.18 3.27 -10.72
N MET A 20 5.06 3.53 -9.75
CA MET A 20 6.32 2.82 -9.58
C MET A 20 6.11 1.31 -9.36
N VAL A 21 5.05 0.90 -8.64
CA VAL A 21 4.68 -0.52 -8.48
C VAL A 21 4.25 -1.13 -9.82
N MET A 22 3.34 -0.47 -10.56
CA MET A 22 2.85 -0.96 -11.85
C MET A 22 3.94 -1.01 -12.94
N GLU A 23 4.95 -0.14 -12.87
CA GLU A 23 6.11 -0.15 -13.76
C GLU A 23 7.15 -1.17 -13.31
N GLY A 24 7.42 -1.25 -12.01
CA GLY A 24 8.41 -2.18 -11.46
C GLY A 24 8.05 -3.66 -11.64
N LEU A 25 6.75 -3.97 -11.74
CA LEU A 25 6.24 -5.34 -11.97
C LEU A 25 5.98 -5.65 -13.45
N GLU A 26 6.14 -4.68 -14.35
CA GLU A 26 5.96 -4.89 -15.80
C GLU A 26 6.95 -5.94 -16.31
N ASN A 27 6.46 -6.90 -17.10
CA ASN A 27 7.21 -8.07 -17.62
C ASN A 27 7.57 -9.14 -16.57
N TYR A 28 7.15 -8.98 -15.31
CA TYR A 28 7.31 -9.97 -14.25
C TYR A 28 6.00 -10.70 -13.90
N GLU A 29 4.97 -10.62 -14.75
CA GLU A 29 3.63 -11.21 -14.51
C GLU A 29 3.65 -12.73 -14.47
N HIS A 30 4.70 -13.36 -14.99
CA HIS A 30 4.94 -14.80 -14.87
C HIS A 30 5.45 -15.22 -13.48
N LYS A 31 5.88 -14.25 -12.65
CA LYS A 31 6.34 -14.46 -11.27
C LYS A 31 5.40 -13.87 -10.24
N PHE A 32 4.77 -12.73 -10.55
CA PHE A 32 3.90 -12.01 -9.64
C PHE A 32 2.48 -11.94 -10.19
N LYS A 33 1.53 -12.40 -9.38
CA LYS A 33 0.11 -12.07 -9.51
C LYS A 33 -0.19 -10.96 -8.50
N TYR A 34 -0.68 -9.81 -8.97
CA TYR A 34 -0.92 -8.65 -8.09
C TYR A 34 -2.19 -7.91 -8.49
N ASP A 35 -2.90 -7.39 -7.49
CA ASP A 35 -3.93 -6.38 -7.65
C ASP A 35 -3.53 -5.10 -6.90
N ILE A 36 -4.31 -4.04 -7.07
CA ILE A 36 -4.16 -2.79 -6.31
C ILE A 36 -5.55 -2.36 -5.88
N VAL A 37 -5.75 -2.25 -4.57
CA VAL A 37 -6.97 -1.74 -3.95
C VAL A 37 -6.67 -0.47 -3.16
N GLY A 38 -7.59 0.48 -3.20
CA GLY A 38 -7.57 1.68 -2.40
C GLY A 38 -8.58 1.61 -1.25
N HIS A 39 -8.35 2.43 -0.23
CA HIS A 39 -9.33 2.71 0.82
C HIS A 39 -9.52 4.23 0.95
N SER A 40 -10.71 4.65 1.39
CA SER A 40 -11.03 6.05 1.70
C SER A 40 -12.20 6.10 2.68
N GLY A 41 -12.76 7.27 3.00
CA GLY A 41 -13.96 7.36 3.82
C GLY A 41 -15.22 6.73 3.21
N ASP A 42 -15.20 6.33 1.93
CA ASP A 42 -16.33 5.66 1.28
C ASP A 42 -16.29 4.13 1.42
N GLY A 43 -15.13 3.55 1.70
CA GLY A 43 -14.96 2.11 1.71
C GLY A 43 -13.50 1.65 1.74
N TYR A 44 -13.31 0.34 1.87
CA TYR A 44 -12.00 -0.28 2.10
C TYR A 44 -11.47 -1.10 0.92
N ASP A 45 -12.28 -1.28 -0.13
CA ASP A 45 -12.08 -2.19 -1.26
C ASP A 45 -12.27 -1.49 -2.61
N ILE A 46 -11.79 -0.25 -2.74
CA ILE A 46 -11.88 0.50 -3.99
C ILE A 46 -10.93 -0.12 -5.02
N GLU A 47 -11.47 -0.89 -5.95
CA GLU A 47 -10.71 -1.55 -7.01
C GLU A 47 -9.99 -0.53 -7.91
N LEU A 48 -8.65 -0.60 -7.97
CA LEU A 48 -7.83 0.22 -8.86
C LEU A 48 -7.21 -0.61 -9.99
N VAL A 49 -6.70 -1.80 -9.66
CA VAL A 49 -6.16 -2.79 -10.60
C VAL A 49 -6.61 -4.16 -10.16
N ARG A 50 -7.05 -5.00 -11.10
CA ARG A 50 -7.34 -6.42 -10.87
C ARG A 50 -6.19 -7.29 -11.32
N ALA A 51 -5.97 -8.40 -10.62
CA ALA A 51 -4.92 -9.36 -10.95
C ALA A 51 -5.04 -9.98 -12.36
N ASP A 52 -6.27 -10.13 -12.88
CA ASP A 52 -6.52 -10.62 -14.24
C ASP A 52 -6.46 -9.50 -15.31
N LYS A 53 -6.26 -8.25 -14.90
CA LYS A 53 -6.33 -7.07 -15.76
C LYS A 53 -5.31 -6.00 -15.38
N VAL A 54 -4.07 -6.43 -15.20
CA VAL A 54 -2.93 -5.53 -14.94
C VAL A 54 -2.67 -4.60 -16.13
N PRO A 55 -2.31 -3.31 -15.89
CA PRO A 55 -2.09 -2.34 -16.95
C PRO A 55 -0.78 -2.61 -17.70
N LYS A 56 -0.84 -2.66 -19.03
CA LYS A 56 0.27 -3.08 -19.90
C LYS A 56 1.03 -1.95 -20.58
N ASN A 57 0.61 -0.70 -20.37
CA ASN A 57 1.18 0.46 -21.03
C ASN A 57 0.85 1.76 -20.28
N ASN A 58 1.54 2.84 -20.65
CA ASN A 58 1.39 4.15 -20.00
C ASN A 58 -0.03 4.71 -20.06
N LYS A 59 -0.80 4.39 -21.12
CA LYS A 59 -2.20 4.84 -21.25
C LYS A 59 -3.09 4.16 -20.20
N GLU A 60 -2.90 2.87 -19.98
CA GLU A 60 -3.64 2.11 -18.97
C GLU A 60 -3.23 2.50 -17.55
N ARG A 61 -1.94 2.65 -17.27
CA ARG A 61 -1.43 3.17 -15.98
C ARG A 61 -2.01 4.55 -15.68
N LEU A 62 -1.98 5.46 -16.66
CA LEU A 62 -2.58 6.79 -16.52
C LEU A 62 -4.08 6.73 -16.20
N LYS A 63 -4.81 5.72 -16.70
CA LYS A 63 -6.23 5.55 -16.36
C LYS A 63 -6.40 5.22 -14.86
N VAL A 64 -5.56 4.36 -14.30
CA VAL A 64 -5.55 4.05 -12.86
C VAL A 64 -5.29 5.31 -12.05
N LEU A 65 -4.26 6.09 -12.41
CA LEU A 65 -3.93 7.34 -11.71
C LEU A 65 -5.06 8.37 -11.77
N LYS A 66 -5.73 8.48 -12.92
CA LYS A 66 -6.92 9.35 -13.06
C LYS A 66 -8.07 8.89 -12.16
N THR A 67 -8.30 7.58 -12.02
CA THR A 67 -9.28 7.04 -11.08
C THR A 67 -8.91 7.40 -9.65
N MET A 68 -7.65 7.20 -9.23
CA MET A 68 -7.19 7.60 -7.89
C MET A 68 -7.41 9.10 -7.62
N HIS A 69 -7.03 9.94 -8.57
CA HIS A 69 -7.19 11.39 -8.47
C HIS A 69 -8.67 11.78 -8.34
N ALA A 70 -9.52 11.29 -9.24
CA ALA A 70 -10.96 11.57 -9.22
C ALA A 70 -11.62 11.05 -7.94
N HIS A 71 -11.33 9.82 -7.52
CA HIS A 71 -11.86 9.24 -6.28
C HIS A 71 -11.52 10.11 -5.07
N SER A 72 -10.25 10.50 -4.95
CA SER A 72 -9.79 11.32 -3.82
C SER A 72 -10.45 12.72 -3.76
N GLN A 73 -10.98 13.21 -4.88
CA GLN A 73 -11.67 14.49 -4.96
C GLN A 73 -13.09 14.41 -4.39
N PHE A 74 -13.78 13.28 -4.58
CA PHE A 74 -15.21 13.16 -4.30
C PHE A 74 -15.53 12.26 -3.11
N CYS A 75 -14.57 11.49 -2.60
CA CYS A 75 -14.82 10.59 -1.50
C CYS A 75 -15.08 11.32 -0.17
N MET A 76 -15.83 10.66 0.71
CA MET A 76 -16.02 11.12 2.08
C MET A 76 -14.70 11.10 2.85
N SER A 77 -14.61 11.96 3.88
CA SER A 77 -13.49 11.92 4.82
C SER A 77 -13.57 10.66 5.68
N GLY A 78 -12.48 9.93 5.77
CA GLY A 78 -12.35 8.75 6.61
C GLY A 78 -11.11 7.97 6.22
N ASP A 79 -10.81 6.94 7.01
CA ASP A 79 -9.63 6.11 6.81
C ASP A 79 -9.96 4.69 7.25
N PHE A 80 -10.09 3.79 6.27
CA PHE A 80 -10.33 2.37 6.46
C PHE A 80 -9.04 1.55 6.31
N THR A 81 -7.88 2.08 6.73
CA THR A 81 -6.60 1.34 6.66
C THR A 81 -6.69 -0.04 7.30
N LEU A 82 -7.32 -0.14 8.48
CA LEU A 82 -7.40 -1.42 9.22
C LEU A 82 -8.27 -2.43 8.49
N GLU A 83 -9.48 -2.02 8.10
CA GLU A 83 -10.46 -2.86 7.40
C GLU A 83 -9.95 -3.27 6.02
N GLY A 84 -9.33 -2.34 5.28
CA GLY A 84 -8.73 -2.63 3.98
C GLY A 84 -7.60 -3.63 4.08
N THR A 85 -6.68 -3.44 5.05
CA THR A 85 -5.57 -4.37 5.25
C THR A 85 -6.05 -5.75 5.69
N ASP A 86 -6.99 -5.82 6.65
CA ASP A 86 -7.56 -7.08 7.13
C ASP A 86 -8.32 -7.83 6.02
N SER A 87 -9.10 -7.10 5.21
CA SER A 87 -9.81 -7.66 4.07
C SER A 87 -8.83 -8.18 3.01
N SER A 88 -7.79 -7.43 2.65
CA SER A 88 -6.77 -7.88 1.69
C SER A 88 -6.05 -9.13 2.17
N ILE A 89 -5.69 -9.23 3.46
CA ILE A 89 -5.08 -10.44 4.02
C ILE A 89 -6.01 -11.64 3.89
N LYS A 90 -7.29 -11.48 4.26
CA LYS A 90 -8.29 -12.55 4.23
C LYS A 90 -8.64 -13.03 2.83
N GLU A 91 -8.63 -12.14 1.83
CA GLU A 91 -8.84 -12.56 0.45
C GLU A 91 -7.59 -13.20 -0.13
N LEU A 92 -6.40 -12.64 0.13
CA LEU A 92 -5.16 -13.14 -0.45
C LEU A 92 -4.80 -14.56 0.04
N VAL A 93 -5.10 -14.91 1.29
CA VAL A 93 -4.82 -16.26 1.82
C VAL A 93 -5.61 -17.38 1.13
N LYS A 94 -6.66 -17.04 0.36
CA LYS A 94 -7.47 -17.99 -0.41
C LYS A 94 -6.86 -18.31 -1.78
N GLU A 95 -5.91 -17.51 -2.22
CA GLU A 95 -5.23 -17.71 -3.51
C GLU A 95 -4.11 -18.75 -3.37
N GLU A 96 -3.84 -19.48 -4.45
CA GLU A 96 -2.72 -20.42 -4.49
C GLU A 96 -1.45 -19.69 -4.96
N ALA A 97 -0.45 -19.57 -4.09
CA ALA A 97 0.86 -19.00 -4.38
C ALA A 97 1.93 -19.59 -3.46
N ASP A 98 3.20 -19.50 -3.88
CA ASP A 98 4.34 -19.88 -3.02
C ASP A 98 4.44 -18.97 -1.79
N GLU A 99 4.16 -17.68 -1.96
CA GLU A 99 4.25 -16.65 -0.92
C GLU A 99 3.16 -15.59 -1.12
N HIS A 100 2.58 -15.10 -0.02
CA HIS A 100 1.56 -14.06 -0.03
C HIS A 100 2.10 -12.76 0.57
N PHE A 101 1.85 -11.64 -0.11
CA PHE A 101 2.30 -10.31 0.32
C PHE A 101 1.16 -9.30 0.31
N VAL A 102 1.04 -8.53 1.39
CA VAL A 102 0.22 -7.31 1.44
C VAL A 102 1.14 -6.14 1.75
N VAL A 103 1.15 -5.12 0.88
CA VAL A 103 1.97 -3.92 1.09
C VAL A 103 1.07 -2.69 1.15
N VAL A 104 0.94 -2.10 2.34
CA VAL A 104 0.12 -0.91 2.58
C VAL A 104 0.95 0.34 2.28
N LEU A 105 0.54 1.14 1.29
CA LEU A 105 1.12 2.45 1.00
C LEU A 105 0.33 3.53 1.75
N SER A 106 0.96 4.22 2.72
CA SER A 106 0.27 5.18 3.59
C SER A 106 1.00 6.52 3.69
N ASP A 107 0.27 7.62 3.87
CA ASP A 107 0.83 8.94 4.19
C ASP A 107 1.13 9.13 5.69
N ALA A 108 1.08 8.04 6.47
CA ALA A 108 1.32 7.96 7.91
C ALA A 108 0.33 8.77 8.78
N ASN A 109 -0.80 9.20 8.23
CA ASN A 109 -1.73 10.08 8.93
C ASN A 109 -2.80 9.32 9.77
N LEU A 110 -2.44 8.15 10.31
CA LEU A 110 -3.34 7.23 11.02
C LEU A 110 -3.94 7.83 12.30
N GLU A 111 -3.13 8.55 13.09
CA GLU A 111 -3.54 9.14 14.37
C GLU A 111 -4.70 10.13 14.20
N ARG A 112 -4.73 10.86 13.08
CA ARG A 112 -5.79 11.84 12.79
C ARG A 112 -7.16 11.21 12.64
N TYR A 113 -7.22 9.93 12.29
CA TYR A 113 -8.44 9.16 12.14
C TYR A 113 -8.70 8.23 13.35
N GLY A 114 -7.95 8.39 14.44
CA GLY A 114 -8.10 7.57 15.65
C GLY A 114 -7.57 6.14 15.51
N ILE A 115 -6.80 5.85 14.46
CA ILE A 115 -6.20 4.53 14.25
C ILE A 115 -4.96 4.43 15.15
N ARG A 116 -5.07 3.56 16.16
CA ARG A 116 -3.96 3.27 17.08
C ARG A 116 -2.90 2.40 16.39
N PRO A 117 -1.61 2.72 16.50
CA PRO A 117 -0.54 1.91 15.90
C PRO A 117 -0.59 0.43 16.33
N GLU A 118 -0.95 0.16 17.59
CA GLU A 118 -1.09 -1.21 18.10
C GLU A 118 -2.16 -2.02 17.36
N ARG A 119 -3.25 -1.38 16.92
CA ARG A 119 -4.29 -2.04 16.13
C ARG A 119 -3.82 -2.34 14.73
N PHE A 120 -3.04 -1.43 14.13
CA PHE A 120 -2.45 -1.68 12.83
C PHE A 120 -1.39 -2.78 12.89
N ALA A 121 -0.57 -2.81 13.95
CA ALA A 121 0.35 -3.91 14.22
C ALA A 121 -0.36 -5.27 14.29
N GLN A 122 -1.49 -5.34 15.00
CA GLN A 122 -2.31 -6.55 15.10
C GLN A 122 -2.82 -7.02 13.73
N VAL A 123 -3.29 -6.09 12.90
CA VAL A 123 -3.79 -6.41 11.55
C VAL A 123 -2.65 -6.87 10.64
N LEU A 124 -1.49 -6.20 10.66
CA LEU A 124 -0.31 -6.62 9.90
C LEU A 124 0.20 -8.01 10.28
N THR A 125 -0.18 -8.54 11.45
CA THR A 125 0.23 -9.87 11.94
C THR A 125 -0.97 -10.82 12.11
N SER A 126 -2.10 -10.55 11.46
CA SER A 126 -3.34 -11.28 11.72
C SER A 126 -3.33 -12.71 11.18
N ASP A 127 -2.63 -12.95 10.07
CA ASP A 127 -2.46 -14.28 9.47
C ASP A 127 -0.97 -14.57 9.19
N PRO A 128 -0.39 -15.65 9.72
CA PRO A 128 1.01 -15.98 9.49
C PRO A 128 1.32 -16.43 8.06
N GLN A 129 0.32 -16.79 7.26
CA GLN A 129 0.50 -17.17 5.85
C GLN A 129 0.67 -15.97 4.92
N VAL A 130 0.41 -14.74 5.42
CA VAL A 130 0.51 -13.50 4.65
C VAL A 130 1.57 -12.58 5.25
N ASN A 131 2.56 -12.24 4.43
CA ASN A 131 3.60 -11.29 4.77
C ASN A 131 3.08 -9.86 4.54
N ALA A 132 2.52 -9.25 5.57
CA ALA A 132 1.99 -7.89 5.49
C ALA A 132 2.99 -6.82 5.99
N PHE A 133 3.14 -5.75 5.20
CA PHE A 133 4.07 -4.65 5.41
C PHE A 133 3.39 -3.29 5.22
N ALA A 134 3.96 -2.25 5.82
CA ALA A 134 3.57 -0.86 5.58
C ALA A 134 4.75 -0.04 5.03
N ILE A 135 4.52 0.75 3.99
CA ILE A 135 5.47 1.73 3.46
C ILE A 135 4.86 3.12 3.63
N PHE A 136 5.48 3.93 4.47
CA PHE A 136 5.08 5.30 4.72
C PHE A 136 5.71 6.23 3.68
N ILE A 137 4.89 6.73 2.75
CA ILE A 137 5.28 7.58 1.61
C ILE A 137 5.05 9.07 1.88
N GLY A 138 4.81 9.40 3.15
CA GLY A 138 4.60 10.75 3.63
C GLY A 138 4.59 10.74 5.15
N SER A 139 4.77 11.92 5.75
CA SER A 139 4.69 12.11 7.19
C SER A 139 4.26 13.55 7.50
N LEU A 140 3.50 13.72 8.56
CA LEU A 140 3.30 15.03 9.20
C LEU A 140 4.19 15.07 10.45
N GLY A 141 5.28 15.85 10.41
CA GLY A 141 6.30 15.78 11.47
C GLY A 141 6.99 14.40 11.50
N ASP A 142 7.14 13.83 12.69
CA ASP A 142 7.83 12.56 12.95
C ASP A 142 6.91 11.32 12.97
N GLN A 143 5.67 11.45 12.49
CA GLN A 143 4.64 10.40 12.57
C GLN A 143 5.06 9.08 11.92
N ALA A 144 5.65 9.12 10.72
CA ALA A 144 6.12 7.91 10.05
C ALA A 144 7.21 7.17 10.85
N GLU A 145 8.14 7.91 11.47
CA GLU A 145 9.21 7.34 12.30
C GLU A 145 8.66 6.75 13.61
N ARG A 146 7.68 7.42 14.23
CA ARG A 146 6.99 6.92 15.44
C ARG A 146 6.21 5.64 15.15
N LEU A 147 5.49 5.60 14.04
CA LEU A 147 4.81 4.39 13.56
C LEU A 147 5.81 3.26 13.32
N GLN A 148 6.92 3.54 12.62
CA GLN A 148 7.94 2.53 12.37
C GLN A 148 8.53 1.93 13.65
N LYS A 149 8.72 2.73 14.71
CA LYS A 149 9.18 2.26 16.03
C LYS A 149 8.15 1.42 16.79
N THR A 150 6.88 1.53 16.44
CA THR A 150 5.77 0.89 17.17
C THR A 150 5.27 -0.36 16.46
N LEU A 151 5.32 -0.37 15.12
CA LEU A 151 4.96 -1.53 14.31
C LEU A 151 5.99 -2.66 14.47
N PRO A 152 5.60 -3.92 14.18
CA PRO A 152 6.50 -5.06 14.32
C PRO A 152 7.80 -4.86 13.51
N ALA A 153 8.93 -5.25 14.11
CA ALA A 153 10.24 -5.09 13.49
C ALA A 153 10.27 -5.73 12.10
N GLY A 154 10.82 -5.00 11.12
CA GLY A 154 10.90 -5.47 9.73
C GLY A 154 9.59 -5.39 8.95
N ARG A 155 8.46 -4.99 9.56
CA ARG A 155 7.16 -4.86 8.87
C ARG A 155 6.79 -3.45 8.43
N SER A 156 7.69 -2.48 8.63
CA SER A 156 7.43 -1.10 8.19
C SER A 156 8.66 -0.35 7.68
N PHE A 157 8.44 0.47 6.66
CA PHE A 157 9.45 1.24 5.96
C PHE A 157 9.01 2.69 5.80
N VAL A 158 9.96 3.61 5.71
CA VAL A 158 9.70 5.02 5.42
C VAL A 158 10.36 5.36 4.10
N ALA A 159 9.57 5.88 3.15
CA ALA A 159 9.97 6.19 1.79
C ALA A 159 9.54 7.61 1.43
N MET A 160 10.27 8.62 1.92
CA MET A 160 9.95 10.02 1.64
C MET A 160 10.26 10.43 0.18
N ASP A 161 11.09 9.65 -0.51
CA ASP A 161 11.30 9.70 -1.96
C ASP A 161 10.71 8.44 -2.60
N THR A 162 9.72 8.61 -3.48
CA THR A 162 8.99 7.53 -4.14
C THR A 162 9.90 6.66 -5.02
N LYS A 163 11.07 7.16 -5.43
CA LYS A 163 12.10 6.38 -6.13
C LYS A 163 12.69 5.25 -5.29
N GLN A 164 12.53 5.29 -3.97
CA GLN A 164 13.01 4.23 -3.07
C GLN A 164 12.07 3.02 -3.03
N ILE A 165 10.83 3.16 -3.51
CA ILE A 165 9.79 2.12 -3.41
C ILE A 165 10.22 0.81 -4.10
N PRO A 166 10.75 0.81 -5.35
CA PRO A 166 11.21 -0.43 -5.97
C PRO A 166 12.29 -1.16 -5.14
N GLN A 167 13.22 -0.40 -4.56
CA GLN A 167 14.28 -0.97 -3.72
C GLN A 167 13.70 -1.56 -2.42
N ILE A 168 12.74 -0.88 -1.78
CA ILE A 168 12.08 -1.38 -0.57
C ILE A 168 11.29 -2.67 -0.87
N LEU A 169 10.57 -2.72 -1.99
CA LEU A 169 9.86 -3.93 -2.41
C LEU A 169 10.82 -5.08 -2.68
N GLN A 170 11.94 -4.82 -3.34
CA GLN A 170 12.99 -5.82 -3.52
C GLN A 170 13.52 -6.35 -2.18
N GLN A 171 13.73 -5.47 -1.20
CA GLN A 171 14.13 -5.87 0.16
C GLN A 171 13.07 -6.74 0.84
N ILE A 172 11.79 -6.35 0.76
CA ILE A 172 10.65 -7.11 1.31
C ILE A 172 10.57 -8.53 0.72
N PHE A 173 10.65 -8.63 -0.61
CA PHE A 173 10.56 -9.94 -1.27
C PHE A 173 11.80 -10.80 -0.96
N THR A 174 12.99 -10.21 -0.93
CA THR A 174 14.23 -10.95 -0.64
C THR A 174 14.29 -11.44 0.79
N SER A 175 13.89 -10.63 1.78
CA SER A 175 13.95 -11.02 3.20
C SER A 175 13.01 -12.18 3.52
N THR A 176 11.85 -12.21 2.87
CA THR A 176 10.85 -13.26 3.04
C THR A 176 11.34 -14.57 2.45
N MET A 177 11.87 -14.54 1.22
CA MET A 177 12.45 -15.72 0.57
C MET A 177 13.61 -16.34 1.36
N LEU A 178 14.39 -15.52 2.08
CA LEU A 178 15.47 -16.00 2.96
C LEU A 178 14.96 -16.55 4.29
N SER A 179 13.76 -16.17 4.73
CA SER A 179 13.17 -16.64 5.99
C SER A 179 12.37 -17.94 5.82
N SER A 180 11.89 -18.20 4.60
CA SER A 180 11.19 -19.43 4.21
C SER A 180 12.12 -20.57 3.75
N ALA A 181 13.44 -20.31 3.67
CA ALA A 181 14.48 -21.26 3.26
C ALA A 181 15.15 -21.95 4.46
#